data_AF-A0A950WST4-F1
#
_entry.id   AF-A0A950WST4-F1
#
_cell.length_a   1.000
_cell.length_b   1.000
_cell.length_c   1.000
_cell.angle_alpha   90.00
_cell.angle_beta   90.00
_cell.angle_gamma   90.00
#
_symmetry.space_group_name_H-M   'P 1'
#
loop_
_entity.id
_entity.type
_entity.pdbx_description
1 polymer ?
#
loop_
_entity_poly.entity_id
_entity_poly.type
_entity_poly.pdbx_seq_one_letter_code
_entity_poly.pdbx_strand_id
1 'polypeptide(L)' 'MGRELVIQLAREGASVAMCDVNPETMADTKARAEKDAPAGTRITTHICDVSDAAAVQRFRDEVVDQHGVQHINLLFNNAG' A
#
# COMPACT_ATOMS: atom_id res chain seq x y z
N MET A 1 -10.61 8.46 -0.13
CA MET A 1 -10.61 7.81 1.19
C MET A 1 -9.32 7.03 1.42
N GLY A 2 -8.89 6.17 0.49
CA GLY A 2 -7.66 5.36 0.62
C GLY A 2 -6.39 6.12 1.04
N ARG A 3 -6.08 7.28 0.44
CA ARG A 3 -4.89 8.09 0.80
C ARG A 3 -4.79 8.43 2.29
N GLU A 4 -5.90 8.86 2.89
CA GLU A 4 -5.89 9.26 4.30
C GLU A 4 -5.75 8.05 5.23
N LEU A 5 -6.35 6.92 4.84
CA LEU A 5 -6.19 5.65 5.55
C LEU A 5 -4.72 5.19 5.58
N VAL A 6 -4.01 5.28 4.44
CA VAL A 6 -2.58 4.93 4.37
C VAL A 6 -1.77 5.76 5.34
N ILE A 7 -2.00 7.09 5.38
CA ILE A 7 -1.26 8.01 6.24
C ILE A 7 -1.52 7.70 7.72
N GLN A 8 -2.78 7.45 8.10
CA GLN A 8 -3.13 7.14 9.48
C GLN A 8 -2.55 5.79 9.93
N LEU A 9 -2.64 4.76 9.10
CA LEU A 9 -2.04 3.45 9.41
C LEU A 9 -0.52 3.54 9.56
N ALA A 10 0.16 4.23 8.64
CA ALA A 10 1.59 4.43 8.71
C ALA A 10 2.02 5.21 9.95
N ARG A 11 1.26 6.25 10.34
CA ARG A 11 1.49 7.02 11.56
C ARG A 11 1.38 6.16 12.83
N GLU A 12 0.46 5.19 12.84
CA GLU A 12 0.33 4.20 13.93
C GLU A 12 1.38 3.07 13.85
N GLY A 13 2.34 3.14 12.92
CA GLY A 13 3.43 2.17 12.77
C GLY A 13 3.09 0.93 11.94
N ALA A 14 1.92 0.89 11.29
CA ALA A 14 1.60 -0.20 10.39
C ALA A 14 2.35 -0.05 9.06
N SER A 15 3.00 -1.12 8.61
CA SER A 15 3.54 -1.17 7.25
C SER A 15 2.39 -1.35 6.26
N VAL A 16 2.40 -0.59 5.17
CA VAL A 16 1.30 -0.51 4.21
C VAL A 16 1.81 -0.76 2.80
N ALA A 17 1.18 -1.70 2.11
CA ALA A 17 1.24 -1.79 0.65
C ALA A 17 -0.02 -1.16 0.08
N MET A 18 0.13 -0.12 -0.75
CA MET A 18 -1.00 0.51 -1.44
C MET A 18 -0.93 0.23 -2.94
N CYS A 19 -2.09 0.13 -3.57
CA CYS A 19 -2.18 -0.03 -5.02
C CYS A 19 -3.24 0.89 -5.64
N ASP A 20 -2.96 1.36 -6.84
CA ASP A 20 -3.83 2.21 -7.66
C ASP A 20 -3.38 2.08 -9.13
N VAL A 21 -4.18 2.59 -10.06
CA VAL A 21 -3.80 2.74 -11.48
C VAL A 21 -2.98 4.01 -11.72
N ASN A 22 -3.06 4.99 -10.81
CA ASN A 22 -2.33 6.26 -10.91
C ASN A 22 -1.06 6.26 -10.03
N PRO A 23 0.15 6.20 -10.61
CA PRO A 23 1.39 6.20 -9.85
C PRO A 23 1.73 7.54 -9.19
N GLU A 24 1.30 8.66 -9.76
CA GLU A 24 1.61 9.99 -9.23
C GLU A 24 0.89 10.25 -7.90
N THR A 25 -0.39 9.85 -7.81
CA THR A 25 -1.18 9.98 -6.57
C THR A 25 -0.66 9.07 -5.47
N MET A 26 -0.20 7.87 -5.82
CA MET A 26 0.47 6.96 -4.89
C MET A 26 1.81 7.52 -4.38
N ALA A 27 2.60 8.15 -5.26
CA ALA A 27 3.87 8.77 -4.88
C ALA A 27 3.67 9.91 -3.87
N ASP A 28 2.68 10.80 -4.09
CA ASP A 28 2.30 11.83 -3.11
C ASP A 28 1.86 11.22 -1.78
N THR A 29 1.01 10.19 -1.85
CA THR A 29 0.50 9.49 -0.65
C THR A 29 1.63 8.87 0.15
N LYS A 30 2.57 8.18 -0.53
CA LYS A 30 3.75 7.58 0.09
C LYS A 30 4.60 8.64 0.79
N ALA A 31 4.95 9.72 0.10
CA ALA A 31 5.77 10.79 0.67
C ALA A 31 5.13 11.42 1.92
N ARG A 32 3.80 11.62 1.91
CA ARG A 32 3.05 12.15 3.06
C ARG A 32 2.99 11.16 4.21
N ALA A 33 2.81 9.86 3.93
CA ALA A 33 2.75 8.83 4.95
C ALA A 33 4.12 8.58 5.60
N GLU A 34 5.21 8.59 4.82
CA GLU A 34 6.58 8.41 5.33
C GLU A 34 7.01 9.54 6.27
N LYS A 35 6.46 10.75 6.12
CA LYS A 35 6.81 11.91 6.96
C LYS A 35 6.46 11.71 8.44
N ASP A 36 5.34 11.07 8.72
CA ASP A 36 4.80 10.91 10.08
C ASP A 36 4.92 9.46 10.60
N ALA A 37 5.52 8.57 9.81
CA ALA A 37 5.66 7.16 10.16
C ALA A 37 6.83 6.92 11.14
N PRO A 38 6.64 6.07 12.17
CA PRO A 38 7.74 5.61 13.02
C PRO A 38 8.84 4.89 12.22
N ALA A 39 10.07 4.94 12.73
CA ALA A 39 11.20 4.21 12.13
C ALA A 39 10.90 2.71 12.01
N GLY A 40 11.24 2.13 10.86
CA GLY A 40 10.95 0.72 10.55
C GLY A 40 9.60 0.48 9.86
N THR A 41 8.73 1.49 9.78
CA THR A 41 7.50 1.41 8.99
C THR A 41 7.82 1.36 7.50
N ARG A 42 7.25 0.38 6.79
CA ARG A 42 7.48 0.18 5.36
C ARG A 42 6.25 0.59 4.56
N ILE A 43 6.45 1.42 3.53
CA ILE A 43 5.39 1.86 2.63
C ILE A 43 5.77 1.57 1.18
N THR A 44 4.98 0.72 0.52
CA THR A 44 5.19 0.34 -0.89
C THR A 44 3.99 0.72 -1.75
N THR A 45 4.26 0.97 -3.02
CA THR A 45 3.28 1.42 -4.02
C THR A 45 3.32 0.47 -5.20
N HIS A 46 2.16 0.04 -5.67
CA HIS A 46 2.03 -0.97 -6.72
C HIS A 46 1.01 -0.52 -7.76
N ILE A 47 1.41 -0.48 -9.04
CA ILE A 47 0.46 -0.20 -10.12
C ILE A 47 -0.40 -1.44 -10.31
N CYS A 48 -1.68 -1.35 -9.97
CA CYS A 48 -2.62 -2.47 -10.06
C CYS A 48 -3.99 -1.98 -10.48
N ASP A 49 -4.48 -2.51 -11.60
CA ASP A 49 -5.91 -2.49 -11.91
C ASP A 49 -6.56 -3.67 -11.19
N VAL A 50 -7.38 -3.39 -10.18
CA VAL A 50 -8.04 -4.45 -9.38
C VAL A 50 -9.12 -5.22 -10.14
N SER A 51 -9.52 -4.75 -11.34
CA SER A 51 -10.40 -5.49 -12.24
C SER A 51 -9.66 -6.56 -13.06
N ASP A 52 -8.32 -6.46 -13.16
CA ASP A 52 -7.46 -7.47 -13.77
C ASP A 52 -6.98 -8.47 -12.72
N ALA A 53 -7.51 -9.70 -12.79
CA ALA A 53 -7.11 -10.78 -11.89
C ALA A 53 -5.61 -11.05 -11.91
N ALA A 54 -4.93 -10.96 -13.07
CA ALA A 54 -3.50 -11.18 -13.17
C ALA A 54 -2.70 -10.06 -12.48
N ALA A 55 -3.18 -8.81 -12.56
CA ALA A 55 -2.58 -7.70 -11.82
C ALA A 55 -2.69 -7.89 -10.31
N VAL A 56 -3.85 -8.35 -9.82
CA VAL A 56 -4.05 -8.63 -8.38
C VAL A 56 -3.12 -9.75 -7.90
N GLN A 57 -2.91 -10.81 -8.70
CA GLN A 57 -1.96 -11.87 -8.34
C GLN A 57 -0.51 -11.35 -8.26
N ARG A 58 -0.08 -10.52 -9.23
CA ARG A 58 1.25 -9.90 -9.20
C ARG A 58 1.42 -8.98 -7.99
N PHE A 59 0.42 -8.14 -7.71
CA PHE A 59 0.43 -7.26 -6.55
C PHE A 59 0.62 -8.06 -5.25
N ARG A 60 -0.13 -9.16 -5.07
CA ARG A 60 0.05 -10.05 -3.91
C ARG A 60 1.50 -10.53 -3.78
N ASP A 61 2.09 -11.03 -4.87
CA ASP A 61 3.44 -11.60 -4.86
C ASP A 61 4.49 -10.54 -4.52
N GLU A 62 4.35 -9.33 -5.08
CA GLU A 62 5.21 -8.19 -4.76
C GLU A 62 5.08 -7.75 -3.30
N VAL A 63 3.88 -7.81 -2.71
CA VAL A 63 3.68 -7.49 -1.28
C VAL A 63 4.40 -8.49 -0.38
N VAL A 64 4.25 -9.78 -0.67
CA VAL A 64 4.94 -10.86 0.07
C VAL A 64 6.45 -10.66 0.03
N ASP A 65 7.00 -10.41 -1.16
CA ASP A 65 8.44 -10.20 -1.36
C ASP A 65 8.95 -8.92 -0.68
N GLN A 66 8.33 -7.77 -0.96
CA GLN A 66 8.84 -6.47 -0.50
C GLN A 66 8.65 -6.23 1.00
N HIS A 67 7.63 -6.82 1.61
CA HIS A 67 7.38 -6.72 3.06
C HIS A 67 7.96 -7.90 3.85
N GLY A 68 8.33 -9.00 3.18
CA GLY A 68 8.88 -10.19 3.83
C GLY A 68 7.87 -10.89 4.74
N VAL A 69 6.59 -10.90 4.36
CA VAL A 69 5.48 -11.43 5.16
C VAL A 69 4.77 -12.58 4.45
N GLN A 70 4.24 -13.53 5.22
CA GLN A 70 3.46 -14.65 4.67
C GLN A 70 1.95 -14.40 4.68
N HIS A 71 1.50 -13.34 5.36
CA HIS A 71 0.09 -12.96 5.46
C HIS A 71 -0.03 -11.46 5.68
N ILE A 72 -1.20 -10.91 5.33
CA ILE A 72 -1.60 -9.54 5.67
C ILE A 72 -2.53 -9.57 6.87
N ASN A 73 -2.45 -8.55 7.73
CA ASN A 73 -3.34 -8.44 8.90
C ASN A 73 -4.67 -7.77 8.55
N LEU A 74 -4.65 -6.84 7.58
CA LEU A 74 -5.77 -6.01 7.20
C LEU A 74 -5.82 -5.89 5.66
N LEU A 75 -7.03 -5.94 5.09
CA LEU A 75 -7.29 -5.69 3.67
C LEU A 75 -8.39 -4.65 3.53
N PHE A 76 -8.13 -3.61 2.74
CA PHE A 76 -9.08 -2.53 2.48
C PHE A 76 -9.37 -2.41 0.99
N ASN A 77 -10.56 -2.83 0.57
CA ASN A 77 -11.01 -2.68 -0.82
C ASN A 77 -11.61 -1.29 -1.01
N ASN A 78 -10.77 -0.31 -1.33
CA ASN A 78 -11.16 1.10 -1.50
C ASN A 78 -11.22 1.56 -2.97
N ALA A 79 -10.81 0.72 -3.93
CA ALA A 79 -10.95 1.02 -5.35
C ALA A 79 -12.44 1.01 -5.76
N GLY A 80 -12.85 1.97 -6.59
CA GLY A 80 -14.21 2.16 -7.06
C GLY A 80 -14.30 3.25 -8.12
#